data_AF-A0A532TP76-F1
#
_entry.id   AF-A0A532TP76-F1
#
_cell.length_a   1.000
_cell.length_b   1.000
_cell.length_c   1.000
_cell.angle_alpha   90.00
_cell.angle_beta   90.00
_cell.angle_gamma   90.00
#
_symmetry.space_group_name_H-M   'P 1'
#
loop_
_entity.id
_entity.type
_entity.pdbx_description
1 polymer ?
#
loop_
_entity_poly.entity_id
_entity_poly.type
_entity_poly.pdbx_seq_one_letter_code
_entity_poly.pdbx_strand_id
1 'polypeptide(L)' 'MLFTFLQNNDFQVPSLTIWILAWIFLIVGLLGLTILIVYTRYGRELSIKLSILSITFAAVFLGFAFHFFLISFGI' A
#
# COMPACT_ATOMS: atom_id res chain seq x y z
N MET A 1 -26.22 -21.86 15.65
CA MET A 1 -27.10 -21.39 14.55
C MET A 1 -26.59 -20.07 13.95
N LEU A 2 -26.25 -19.06 14.76
CA LEU A 2 -25.59 -17.83 14.26
C LEU A 2 -24.22 -18.12 13.62
N PHE A 3 -23.39 -18.95 14.26
CA PHE A 3 -22.08 -19.36 13.74
C PHE A 3 -22.14 -20.12 12.41
N THR A 4 -23.18 -20.95 12.21
CA THR A 4 -23.41 -21.65 10.95
C THR A 4 -23.99 -20.73 9.85
N PHE A 5 -24.69 -19.66 10.23
CA PHE A 5 -25.16 -18.64 9.29
C PHE A 5 -24.00 -17.75 8.79
N LEU A 6 -23.04 -17.43 9.65
CA LEU A 6 -21.80 -16.72 9.28
C LEU A 6 -20.83 -17.58 8.46
N GLN A 7 -20.93 -18.90 8.55
CA GLN A 7 -20.13 -19.82 7.72
C GLN A 7 -20.72 -20.02 6.32
N ASN A 8 -22.04 -19.84 6.14
CA ASN A 8 -22.73 -19.95 4.85
C ASN A 8 -22.79 -18.63 4.06
N ASN A 9 -22.54 -17.49 4.71
CA ASN A 9 -22.20 -16.27 4.04
C ASN A 9 -20.68 -16.25 3.99
N ASP A 10 -20.06 -16.54 2.85
CA ASP A 10 -18.61 -16.49 2.65
C ASP A 10 -18.06 -15.05 2.79
N PHE A 11 -18.32 -14.40 3.92
CA PHE A 11 -17.55 -13.26 4.39
C PHE A 11 -16.20 -13.84 4.78
N GLN A 12 -15.36 -14.05 3.76
CA GLN A 12 -13.95 -14.32 3.93
C GLN A 12 -13.38 -13.13 4.68
N VAL A 13 -13.28 -13.26 6.00
CA VAL A 13 -12.64 -12.25 6.83
C VAL A 13 -11.23 -12.08 6.25
N PRO A 14 -10.83 -10.85 5.88
CA PRO A 14 -9.53 -10.63 5.29
C PRO A 14 -8.47 -11.27 6.18
N SER A 15 -7.53 -12.01 5.57
CA SER A 15 -6.39 -12.54 6.33
C SER A 15 -5.75 -11.39 7.10
N LEU A 16 -5.76 -11.49 8.43
CA LEU A 16 -5.28 -10.43 9.32
C LEU A 16 -3.83 -10.06 8.98
N THR A 17 -3.04 -11.01 8.50
CA THR A 17 -1.69 -10.79 7.98
C THR A 17 -1.67 -9.92 6.73
N ILE A 18 -2.51 -10.21 5.72
CA ILE A 18 -2.59 -9.42 4.47
C ILE A 18 -3.08 -8.00 4.78
N TRP A 19 -4.05 -7.87 5.69
CA TRP A 19 -4.56 -6.58 6.12
C TRP A 19 -3.48 -5.72 6.78
N ILE A 20 -2.71 -6.29 7.71
CA ILE A 20 -1.58 -5.59 8.35
C ILE A 20 -0.52 -5.21 7.32
N LEU A 21 -0.16 -6.12 6.40
CA LEU A 21 0.80 -5.84 5.34
C LEU A 21 0.33 -4.71 4.42
N ALA A 22 -0.96 -4.66 4.06
CA ALA A 22 -1.53 -3.58 3.25
C ALA A 22 -1.29 -2.20 3.90
N TRP A 23 -1.54 -2.08 5.20
CA TRP A 23 -1.31 -0.83 5.95
C TRP A 23 0.17 -0.47 6.06
N ILE A 24 1.05 -1.43 6.32
CA ILE A 24 2.50 -1.19 6.38
C ILE A 24 3.00 -0.65 5.04
N PHE A 25 2.64 -1.33 3.94
CA PHE A 25 3.03 -0.92 2.60
C PHE A 25 2.46 0.45 2.22
N LEU A 26 1.22 0.74 2.62
CA LEU A 26 0.58 2.03 2.38
C LEU A 26 1.34 3.15 3.08
N ILE A 27 1.65 3.00 4.38
CA ILE A 27 2.35 4.01 5.16
C ILE A 27 3.75 4.26 4.59
N VAL A 28 4.50 3.19 4.29
CA VAL A 28 5.85 3.31 3.69
C VAL A 28 5.78 3.99 2.32
N GLY A 29 4.81 3.62 1.49
CA GLY A 29 4.59 4.23 0.17
C GLY A 29 4.24 5.72 0.27
N LEU A 30 3.35 6.09 1.19
CA LEU A 30 2.96 7.49 1.43
C LEU A 30 4.11 8.32 2.00
N LEU A 31 4.94 7.76 2.89
CA LEU A 31 6.15 8.43 3.37
C LEU A 31 7.13 8.65 2.22
N GLY A 32 7.36 7.64 1.38
CA GLY A 32 8.22 7.77 0.19
C GLY A 32 7.71 8.84 -0.78
N LEU A 33 6.40 8.88 -1.02
CA LEU A 33 5.76 9.92 -1.84
C LEU A 33 5.90 11.31 -1.21
N THR A 34 5.70 11.43 0.09
CA THR A 34 5.84 12.70 0.82
C THR A 34 7.27 13.23 0.72
N ILE A 35 8.26 12.34 0.91
CA ILE A 35 9.68 12.67 0.74
C ILE A 35 9.91 13.15 -0.69
N LEU A 36 9.43 12.43 -1.72
CA LEU A 36 9.55 12.86 -3.11
C LEU A 36 8.94 14.25 -3.35
N ILE A 37 7.77 14.55 -2.79
CA ILE A 37 7.11 15.86 -2.92
C ILE A 37 7.95 16.96 -2.26
N VAL A 38 8.43 16.73 -1.04
CA VAL A 38 9.30 17.69 -0.33
C VAL A 38 10.58 17.92 -1.13
N TYR A 39 11.22 16.86 -1.61
CA TYR A 39 12.45 16.96 -2.39
C TYR A 39 12.26 17.62 -3.75
N THR A 40 11.16 17.38 -4.45
CA THR A 40 10.86 18.05 -5.73
C THR A 40 10.52 19.52 -5.55
N ARG A 41 9.92 19.89 -4.43
CA ARG A 41 9.58 21.28 -4.12
C ARG A 41 10.76 22.12 -3.63
N TYR A 42 11.63 21.53 -2.80
CA TYR A 42 12.71 22.26 -2.12
C TYR A 42 14.11 21.89 -2.62
N GLY A 43 14.27 20.79 -3.37
CA GLY A 43 15.55 20.35 -3.93
C GLY A 43 15.90 21.16 -5.16
N ARG A 44 16.86 22.09 -5.02
CA ARG A 44 17.28 23.01 -6.07
C ARG A 44 17.93 22.33 -7.28
N GLU A 45 18.51 21.15 -7.09
CA GLU A 45 19.14 20.33 -8.14
C GLU A 45 18.84 18.85 -7.89
N LEU A 46 17.76 18.35 -8.48
CA LEU A 46 17.46 16.92 -8.45
C LEU A 46 18.34 16.19 -9.47
N SER A 47 19.14 15.25 -8.99
CA SER A 47 19.67 14.21 -9.88
C SER A 47 18.49 13.37 -10.36
N ILE A 48 18.25 13.38 -11.68
CA ILE A 48 17.20 12.60 -12.35
C ILE A 48 17.20 11.13 -11.87
N LYS A 49 18.39 10.58 -11.58
CA LYS A 49 18.55 9.21 -11.05
C LYS A 49 17.86 9.00 -9.69
N LEU A 50 17.99 9.96 -8.77
CA LEU A 50 17.36 9.91 -7.44
C LEU A 50 15.84 10.07 -7.54
N SER A 51 15.35 10.90 -8.47
CA SER A 51 13.92 11.02 -8.74
C SER A 51 13.32 9.72 -9.28
N ILE A 52 13.97 9.08 -10.26
CA ILE A 52 13.50 7.80 -10.81
C ILE A 52 13.47 6.72 -9.72
N LEU A 53 14.51 6.66 -8.88
CA LEU A 53 14.58 5.68 -7.80
C LEU A 53 13.45 5.88 -6.77
N SER A 54 13.22 7.12 -6.35
CA SER A 54 12.17 7.44 -5.38
C SER A 54 10.75 7.25 -5.93
N ILE A 55 10.53 7.57 -7.22
CA ILE A 55 9.27 7.27 -7.91
C ILE A 55 9.04 5.75 -7.96
N THR A 56 10.05 4.98 -8.39
CA THR A 56 9.95 3.52 -8.47
C THR A 56 9.64 2.92 -7.10
N PHE A 57 10.35 3.37 -6.06
CA PHE A 57 10.12 2.94 -4.69
C PHE A 57 8.68 3.23 -4.25
N ALA A 58 8.22 4.48 -4.35
CA ALA A 58 6.86 4.84 -3.94
C ALA A 58 5.80 4.06 -4.73
N ALA A 59 5.99 3.90 -6.04
CA ALA A 59 5.05 3.17 -6.90
C ALA A 59 4.94 1.69 -6.54
N VAL A 60 6.06 1.02 -6.26
CA VAL A 60 6.07 -0.40 -5.83
C VAL A 60 5.32 -0.55 -4.51
N PHE A 61 5.65 0.26 -3.49
CA PHE A 61 5.02 0.13 -2.18
C PHE A 61 3.53 0.46 -2.21
N LEU A 62 3.12 1.52 -2.90
CA LEU A 62 1.71 1.86 -3.07
C LEU A 62 0.97 0.80 -3.90
N GLY A 63 1.58 0.30 -4.98
CA GLY A 63 1.00 -0.75 -5.81
C GLY A 63 0.71 -2.04 -5.03
N PHE A 64 1.68 -2.50 -4.22
CA PHE A 64 1.47 -3.64 -3.33
C PHE A 64 0.47 -3.36 -2.22
N ALA A 65 0.43 -2.15 -1.66
CA ALA A 65 -0.61 -1.77 -0.71
C ALA A 65 -2.01 -1.92 -1.32
N PHE A 66 -2.23 -1.35 -2.51
CA PHE A 66 -3.50 -1.49 -3.22
C PHE A 66 -3.81 -2.95 -3.55
N HIS A 67 -2.83 -3.71 -4.04
CA HIS A 67 -3.00 -5.13 -4.31
C HIS A 67 -3.45 -5.92 -3.07
N PHE A 68 -2.85 -5.70 -1.91
CA PHE A 68 -3.23 -6.36 -0.66
C PHE A 68 -4.59 -5.91 -0.14
N PHE A 69 -4.97 -4.64 -0.33
CA PHE A 69 -6.32 -4.18 -0.04
C PHE A 69 -7.35 -4.86 -0.94
N LEU A 70 -7.11 -4.96 -2.24
CA LEU A 70 -8.03 -5.62 -3.17
C LEU A 70 -8.23 -7.10 -2.81
N ILE A 71 -7.13 -7.83 -2.57
CA ILE A 71 -7.20 -9.22 -2.09
C ILE A 71 -7.98 -9.31 -0.78
N SER A 72 -7.80 -8.36 0.14
CA SER A 72 -8.53 -8.33 1.41
C SER A 72 -10.04 -8.16 1.20
N PHE A 73 -10.47 -7.51 0.12
CA PHE A 73 -11.87 -7.36 -0.26
C PHE A 73 -12.39 -8.49 -1.17
N GLY A 74 -11.55 -9.49 -1.49
CA GLY A 74 -11.92 -10.58 -2.38
C GLY A 74 -11.98 -10.19 -3.87
N ILE A 75 -11.31 -9.10 -4.25
CA ILE A 75 -11.17 -8.60 -5.62
C ILE A 75 -9.78 -8.93 -6.14
#